data_AF-A0A497GVM5-F1
#
_entry.id   AF-A0A497GVM5-F1
#
_cell.length_a   1.000
_cell.length_b   1.000
_cell.length_c   1.000
_cell.angle_alpha   90.00
_cell.angle_beta   90.00
_cell.angle_gamma   90.00
#
_symmetry.space_group_name_H-M   'P 1'
#
loop_
_entity.id
_entity.type
_entity.pdbx_description
1 polymer ?
#
loop_
_entity_poly.entity_id
_entity_poly.type
_entity_poly.pdbx_seq_one_letter_code
_entity_poly.pdbx_strand_id
1 'polypeptide(L)'
;MRRYLEDSGYVEVVAPHVTKATGACENVDTMFELDYFGRRAYLTQTGQLYLEVLSQFLDKVWCSIHSFRAEPRVDNRHLTEFVLVELEFLGGFDELLREIEGAVGAGVRQAMSDAAGELEALGVDKYSAKQLLPPYERLTYTEAVEELRGFGVKWGDDLKSVHERALVEVHGGRLLFITHYPKSIKFFNMKENPGNPEVVNSADLLMPWSGEAVGAAEREHHYERLVERLLVSPMYRMLIERGGGLEDFDWYLEFWQSHGGKL
;
A
#
# COMPACT_ATOMS: atom_id res chain seq x y z
N MET A 1 14.68 -4.51 8.82
CA MET A 1 13.61 -4.94 7.91
C MET A 1 14.03 -6.12 7.06
N ARG A 2 14.99 -5.99 6.10
CA ARG A 2 15.52 -7.11 5.29
C ARG A 2 15.75 -8.42 6.07
N ARG A 3 16.57 -8.37 7.13
CA ARG A 3 16.82 -9.55 7.99
C ARG A 3 15.54 -10.20 8.53
N TYR A 4 14.59 -9.39 9.00
CA TYR A 4 13.30 -9.90 9.50
C TYR A 4 12.50 -10.60 8.40
N LEU A 5 12.48 -10.04 7.19
CA LEU A 5 11.77 -10.64 6.04
C LEU A 5 12.43 -11.96 5.65
N GLU A 6 13.75 -12.00 5.52
CA GLU A 6 14.52 -13.22 5.22
C GLU A 6 14.32 -14.30 6.31
N ASP A 7 14.41 -13.93 7.59
CA ASP A 7 14.19 -14.83 8.74
C ASP A 7 12.73 -15.33 8.81
N SER A 8 11.78 -14.56 8.25
CA SER A 8 10.36 -14.91 8.17
C SER A 8 10.00 -15.69 6.89
N GLY A 9 11.01 -16.08 6.09
CA GLY A 9 10.87 -16.91 4.91
C GLY A 9 10.53 -16.17 3.62
N TYR A 10 10.61 -14.83 3.60
CA TYR A 10 10.39 -14.08 2.36
C TYR A 10 11.60 -14.16 1.43
N VAL A 11 11.31 -14.38 0.15
CA VAL A 11 12.30 -14.36 -0.93
C VAL A 11 12.38 -12.95 -1.52
N GLU A 12 13.58 -12.37 -1.58
CA GLU A 12 13.80 -11.11 -2.30
C GLU A 12 13.67 -11.35 -3.81
N VAL A 13 12.83 -10.56 -4.48
CA VAL A 13 12.63 -10.60 -5.93
C VAL A 13 12.89 -9.23 -6.55
N VAL A 14 13.12 -9.21 -7.87
CA VAL A 14 13.32 -7.98 -8.64
C VAL A 14 12.09 -7.73 -9.51
N ALA A 15 11.33 -6.68 -9.20
CA ALA A 15 10.24 -6.20 -10.04
C ALA A 15 10.75 -5.21 -11.10
N PRO A 16 10.14 -5.15 -12.30
CA PRO A 16 10.56 -4.24 -13.35
C PRO A 16 10.17 -2.78 -13.06
N HIS A 17 11.04 -1.84 -13.42
CA HIS A 17 10.79 -0.40 -13.28
C HIS A 17 10.15 0.24 -14.50
N VAL A 18 10.23 -0.39 -15.67
CA VAL A 18 9.56 0.05 -16.91
C VAL A 18 8.38 -0.89 -17.15
N THR A 19 7.16 -0.36 -17.06
CA THR A 19 5.92 -1.15 -17.09
C THR A 19 4.89 -0.58 -18.05
N LYS A 20 3.82 -1.34 -18.30
CA LYS A 20 2.55 -0.79 -18.78
C LYS A 20 1.79 -0.12 -17.62
N ALA A 21 0.48 0.12 -17.77
CA ALA A 21 -0.37 0.62 -16.69
C ALA A 21 -0.39 -0.29 -15.44
N THR A 22 0.06 -1.54 -15.53
CA THR A 22 0.20 -2.44 -14.38
C THR A 22 1.17 -1.97 -13.30
N GLY A 23 2.06 -1.03 -13.60
CA GLY A 23 2.92 -0.41 -12.58
C GLY A 23 2.25 0.76 -11.84
N ALA A 24 0.99 1.08 -12.14
CA ALA A 24 0.24 2.09 -11.40
C ALA A 24 -0.18 1.55 -10.04
N CYS A 25 -0.11 2.38 -9.01
CA CYS A 25 -0.66 2.07 -7.69
C CYS A 25 -2.18 2.22 -7.70
N GLU A 26 -2.68 3.44 -7.96
CA GLU A 26 -4.11 3.73 -8.04
C GLU A 26 -4.46 4.78 -9.10
N ASN A 27 -3.46 5.55 -9.57
CA ASN A 27 -3.66 6.69 -10.44
C ASN A 27 -2.63 6.69 -11.58
N VAL A 28 -3.09 6.38 -12.79
CA VAL A 28 -2.27 6.40 -14.00
C VAL A 28 -1.83 7.80 -14.41
N ASP A 29 -2.52 8.86 -13.94
CA ASP A 29 -2.15 10.25 -14.26
C ASP A 29 -0.88 10.72 -13.57
N THR A 30 -0.52 10.08 -12.46
CA THR A 30 0.71 10.37 -11.72
C THR A 30 1.86 9.43 -12.12
N MET A 31 1.78 8.75 -13.26
CA MET A 31 2.89 7.98 -13.80
C MET A 31 3.79 8.85 -14.70
N PHE A 32 5.11 8.66 -14.62
CA PHE A 32 6.02 9.21 -15.62
C PHE A 32 5.95 8.40 -16.90
N GLU A 33 5.52 9.03 -17.99
CA GLU A 33 5.41 8.40 -19.32
C GLU A 33 6.75 8.43 -20.07
N LEU A 34 7.06 7.35 -20.79
CA LEU A 34 8.28 7.14 -21.55
C LEU A 34 7.95 6.70 -22.98
N ASP A 35 8.71 7.20 -23.96
CA ASP A 35 8.81 6.56 -25.28
C ASP A 35 9.80 5.39 -25.18
N TYR A 36 9.26 4.17 -25.20
CA TYR A 36 10.00 2.93 -25.11
C TYR A 36 9.99 2.22 -26.46
N PHE A 37 10.92 2.63 -27.33
CA PHE A 37 11.10 2.09 -28.68
C PHE A 37 9.85 2.25 -29.58
N GLY A 38 9.22 3.43 -29.54
CA GLY A 38 7.99 3.72 -30.31
C GLY A 38 6.72 3.16 -29.67
N ARG A 39 6.81 2.72 -28.41
CA ARG A 39 5.67 2.26 -27.60
C ARG A 39 5.60 3.08 -26.33
N ARG A 40 4.39 3.31 -25.82
CA ARG A 40 4.21 3.94 -24.52
C ARG A 40 4.58 2.96 -23.41
N ALA A 41 5.40 3.42 -22.47
CA ALA A 41 5.67 2.74 -21.21
C ALA A 41 5.68 3.77 -20.07
N TYR A 42 5.77 3.28 -18.85
CA TYR A 42 5.80 4.12 -17.65
C TYR A 42 6.90 3.70 -16.69
N LEU A 43 7.39 4.65 -15.90
CA LEU A 43 8.12 4.31 -14.68
C LEU A 43 7.15 3.83 -13.61
N THR A 44 7.52 2.74 -12.94
CA THR A 44 6.64 2.09 -11.96
C THR A 44 6.39 2.94 -10.72
N GLN A 45 5.16 2.90 -10.21
CA GLN A 45 4.80 3.39 -8.88
C GLN A 45 4.88 2.27 -7.83
N THR A 46 4.82 1.01 -8.26
CA THR A 46 4.69 -0.16 -7.39
C THR A 46 5.08 -1.46 -8.12
N GLY A 47 5.71 -2.39 -7.42
CA GLY A 47 5.96 -3.75 -7.89
C GLY A 47 4.80 -4.71 -7.64
N GLN A 48 3.73 -4.24 -6.99
CA GLN A 48 2.68 -5.06 -6.38
C GLN A 48 2.11 -6.15 -7.31
N LEU A 49 1.65 -5.82 -8.51
CA LEU A 49 1.04 -6.84 -9.40
C LEU A 49 2.01 -7.95 -9.79
N TYR A 50 3.32 -7.67 -9.85
CA TYR A 50 4.33 -8.70 -10.09
C TYR A 50 4.52 -9.57 -8.84
N LEU A 51 4.55 -8.96 -7.66
CA LEU A 51 4.65 -9.70 -6.40
C LEU A 51 3.45 -10.62 -6.19
N GLU A 52 2.25 -10.17 -6.55
CA GLU A 52 1.01 -10.98 -6.46
C GLU A 52 1.07 -12.26 -7.30
N VAL A 53 1.68 -12.19 -8.48
CA VAL A 53 1.89 -13.38 -9.32
C VAL A 53 3.03 -14.24 -8.79
N LEU A 54 4.14 -13.64 -8.37
CA LEU A 54 5.32 -14.36 -7.88
C LEU A 54 5.05 -15.08 -6.55
N SER A 55 4.23 -14.51 -5.67
CA SER A 55 3.84 -15.13 -4.41
C SER A 55 3.09 -16.45 -4.60
N GLN A 56 2.43 -16.66 -5.75
CA GLN A 56 1.77 -17.94 -6.06
C GLN A 56 2.76 -19.09 -6.32
N PHE A 57 4.03 -18.77 -6.58
CA PHE A 57 5.09 -19.75 -6.83
C PHE A 57 6.12 -19.83 -5.71
N LEU A 58 6.26 -18.76 -4.92
CA LEU A 58 7.31 -18.59 -3.91
C LEU A 58 6.76 -18.40 -2.50
N ASP A 59 5.43 -18.44 -2.32
CA ASP A 59 4.65 -18.26 -1.08
C ASP A 59 4.77 -16.88 -0.41
N LYS A 60 6.00 -16.41 -0.16
CA LYS A 60 6.34 -15.13 0.47
C LYS A 60 7.42 -14.43 -0.35
N VAL A 61 7.10 -13.26 -0.89
CA VAL A 61 8.03 -12.46 -1.69
C VAL A 61 8.10 -11.02 -1.20
N TRP A 62 9.26 -10.39 -1.36
CA TRP A 62 9.41 -8.96 -1.11
C TRP A 62 10.36 -8.33 -2.11
N CYS A 63 10.24 -7.02 -2.32
CA CYS A 63 11.18 -6.27 -3.12
C CYS A 63 11.45 -4.88 -2.52
N SER A 64 12.56 -4.28 -2.93
CA SER A 64 12.88 -2.88 -2.71
C SER A 64 13.06 -2.21 -4.06
N ILE A 65 12.15 -1.31 -4.44
CA ILE A 65 12.18 -0.62 -5.73
C ILE A 65 12.34 0.88 -5.55
N HIS A 66 12.84 1.56 -6.59
CA HIS A 66 12.57 2.98 -6.76
C HIS A 66 11.15 3.12 -7.32
N SER A 67 10.29 3.82 -6.59
CA SER A 67 8.93 4.19 -6.99
C SER A 67 8.93 5.62 -7.52
N PHE A 68 8.24 5.86 -8.63
CA PHE A 68 8.22 7.14 -9.32
C PHE A 68 6.79 7.67 -9.43
N ARG A 69 6.51 8.83 -8.82
CA ARG A 69 5.20 9.49 -8.87
C ARG A 69 5.34 10.89 -9.45
N ALA A 70 4.71 11.14 -10.58
CA ALA A 70 4.70 12.42 -11.29
C ALA A 70 3.72 13.42 -10.64
N GLU A 71 3.85 13.64 -9.33
CA GLU A 71 3.05 14.59 -8.58
C GLU A 71 3.74 15.96 -8.56
N PRO A 72 3.13 17.01 -9.15
CA PRO A 72 3.81 18.29 -9.32
C PRO A 72 3.90 19.11 -8.03
N ARG A 73 3.16 18.73 -6.98
CA ARG A 73 3.12 19.46 -5.72
C ARG A 73 4.24 18.97 -4.83
N VAL A 74 5.14 19.89 -4.49
CA VAL A 74 6.11 19.67 -3.42
C VAL A 74 5.43 20.03 -2.10
N ASP A 75 5.37 19.07 -1.19
CA ASP A 75 5.07 19.31 0.21
C ASP A 75 6.09 18.59 1.11
N ASN A 76 5.81 18.49 2.41
CA ASN A 76 6.76 17.92 3.37
C ASN A 76 6.75 16.38 3.41
N ARG A 77 6.00 15.71 2.52
CA ARG A 77 5.78 14.24 2.56
C ARG A 77 5.87 13.57 1.18
N HIS A 78 5.74 14.31 0.09
CA HIS A 78 5.74 13.74 -1.26
C HIS A 78 7.08 14.00 -1.98
N LEU A 79 7.70 12.90 -2.43
CA LEU A 79 8.82 12.89 -3.36
C LEU A 79 8.35 12.30 -4.68
N THR A 80 8.92 12.78 -5.79
CA THR A 80 8.66 12.20 -7.11
C THR A 80 9.40 10.90 -7.35
N GLU A 81 10.45 10.63 -6.57
CA GLU A 81 11.19 9.37 -6.53
C GLU A 81 11.49 9.02 -5.08
N PHE A 82 11.19 7.78 -4.68
CA PHE A 82 11.50 7.27 -3.34
C PHE A 82 11.70 5.75 -3.35
N VAL A 83 12.36 5.23 -2.32
CA VAL A 83 12.50 3.78 -2.14
C VAL A 83 11.23 3.24 -1.50
N LEU A 84 10.61 2.26 -2.15
CA LEU A 84 9.44 1.56 -1.67
C LEU A 84 9.82 0.11 -1.38
N VAL A 85 9.55 -0.34 -0.15
CA VAL A 85 9.68 -1.74 0.26
C VAL A 85 8.28 -2.35 0.25
N GLU A 86 8.13 -3.43 -0.50
CA GLU A 86 6.85 -4.10 -0.71
C GLU A 86 7.01 -5.57 -0.37
N LEU A 87 5.99 -6.14 0.26
CA LEU A 87 5.90 -7.56 0.57
C LEU A 87 4.55 -8.07 0.10
N GLU A 88 4.52 -9.33 -0.34
CA GLU A 88 3.31 -10.00 -0.79
C GLU A 88 3.41 -11.48 -0.43
N PHE A 89 2.31 -12.06 0.05
CA PHE A 89 2.28 -13.43 0.49
C PHE A 89 0.86 -14.01 0.45
N LEU A 90 0.77 -15.34 0.50
CA LEU A 90 -0.51 -16.03 0.63
C LEU A 90 -1.01 -15.97 2.08
N GLY A 91 -2.06 -15.20 2.35
CA GLY A 91 -2.63 -15.08 3.69
C GLY A 91 -3.85 -14.17 3.76
N GLY A 92 -4.42 -14.08 4.96
CA GLY A 92 -5.61 -13.25 5.23
C GLY A 92 -5.28 -11.88 5.80
N PHE A 93 -6.28 -11.00 5.87
CA PHE A 93 -6.11 -9.63 6.37
C PHE A 93 -5.48 -9.52 7.77
N ASP A 94 -5.86 -10.38 8.72
CA ASP A 94 -5.25 -10.36 10.06
C ASP A 94 -3.78 -10.77 10.07
N GLU A 95 -3.37 -11.64 9.14
CA GLU A 95 -1.98 -12.02 8.98
C GLU A 95 -1.18 -10.89 8.36
N LEU A 96 -1.75 -10.19 7.37
CA LEU A 96 -1.16 -9.00 6.78
C LEU A 96 -0.82 -7.94 7.83
N LEU A 97 -1.75 -7.65 8.75
CA LEU A 97 -1.48 -6.70 9.84
C LEU A 97 -0.35 -7.16 10.75
N ARG A 98 -0.25 -8.47 11.06
CA ARG A 98 0.85 -9.02 11.88
C ARG A 98 2.20 -8.96 11.18
N GLU A 99 2.24 -9.23 9.88
CA GLU A 99 3.44 -9.16 9.05
C GLU A 99 3.96 -7.71 8.97
N ILE A 100 3.05 -6.74 8.81
CA ILE A 100 3.39 -5.30 8.87
C ILE A 100 3.95 -4.93 10.26
N GLU A 101 3.27 -5.31 11.35
CA GLU A 101 3.75 -5.07 12.73
C GLU A 101 5.15 -5.66 12.96
N GLY A 102 5.38 -6.87 12.46
CA GLY A 102 6.66 -7.55 12.54
C GLY A 102 7.76 -6.82 11.78
N ALA A 103 7.52 -6.47 10.52
CA ALA A 103 8.50 -5.83 9.64
C ALA A 103 8.85 -4.41 10.11
N VAL A 104 7.83 -3.58 10.38
CA VAL A 104 8.00 -2.21 10.88
C VAL A 104 8.63 -2.24 12.27
N GLY A 105 8.10 -3.05 13.18
CA GLY A 105 8.62 -3.18 14.55
C GLY A 105 10.07 -3.65 14.57
N ALA A 106 10.47 -4.57 13.68
CA ALA A 106 11.86 -5.00 13.56
C ALA A 106 12.77 -3.88 13.03
N GLY A 107 12.29 -3.07 12.07
CA GLY A 107 12.98 -1.86 11.60
C GLY A 107 13.23 -0.87 12.74
N VAL A 108 12.18 -0.53 13.49
CA VAL A 108 12.25 0.39 14.62
C VAL A 108 13.21 -0.13 15.70
N ARG A 109 13.07 -1.41 16.12
CA ARG A 109 13.97 -2.00 17.13
C ARG A 109 15.43 -1.94 16.71
N GLN A 110 15.73 -2.26 15.46
CA GLN A 110 17.09 -2.21 14.96
C GLN A 110 17.64 -0.79 14.94
N ALA A 111 16.85 0.19 14.47
CA ALA A 111 17.27 1.59 14.46
C ALA A 111 17.55 2.11 15.88
N MET A 112 16.67 1.81 16.84
CA MET A 112 16.86 2.19 18.24
C MET A 112 18.09 1.55 18.89
N SER A 113 18.48 0.36 18.45
CA SER A 113 19.67 -0.36 18.95
C SER A 113 20.96 0.14 18.31
N ASP A 114 20.98 0.25 16.98
CA ASP A 114 22.22 0.45 16.21
C ASP A 114 22.55 1.94 16.01
N ALA A 115 21.55 2.81 16.04
CA ALA A 115 21.67 4.22 15.69
C ALA A 115 21.23 5.14 16.84
N ALA A 116 21.40 4.71 18.10
CA ALA A 116 20.93 5.46 19.26
C ALA A 116 21.52 6.89 19.32
N GLY A 117 22.80 7.05 18.99
CA GLY A 117 23.47 8.36 18.99
C GLY A 117 22.95 9.28 17.87
N GLU A 118 22.71 8.74 16.68
CA GLU A 118 22.10 9.48 15.57
C GLU A 118 20.66 9.88 15.88
N LEU A 119 19.89 8.99 16.50
CA LEU A 119 18.52 9.28 16.94
C LEU A 119 18.48 10.39 17.99
N GLU A 120 19.41 10.39 18.95
CA GLU A 120 19.59 11.48 19.91
C GLU A 120 19.95 12.80 19.22
N ALA A 121 20.90 12.76 18.27
CA ALA A 121 21.29 13.94 17.50
C ALA A 121 20.13 14.53 16.67
N LEU A 122 19.19 13.69 16.22
CA LEU A 122 17.98 14.08 15.51
C LEU A 122 16.82 14.48 16.46
N GLY A 123 17.00 14.37 17.78
CA GLY A 123 15.98 14.67 18.79
C GLY A 123 14.81 13.68 18.78
N VAL A 124 15.08 12.42 18.40
CA VAL A 124 14.13 11.30 18.35
C VAL A 124 14.14 10.50 19.67
N ASP A 125 15.18 10.64 20.48
CA ASP A 125 15.34 10.05 21.83
C ASP A 125 14.20 10.40 22.79
N LYS A 126 13.55 11.56 22.58
CA LYS A 126 12.38 11.98 23.35
C LYS A 126 11.15 11.07 23.18
N TYR A 127 11.14 10.18 22.20
CA TYR A 127 10.02 9.28 21.92
C TYR A 127 10.19 7.93 22.59
N SER A 128 9.12 7.46 23.22
CA SER A 128 9.16 6.17 23.91
C SER A 128 9.01 5.02 22.92
N ALA A 129 9.67 3.90 23.21
CA ALA A 129 9.49 2.65 22.48
C ALA A 129 8.00 2.23 22.39
N LYS A 130 7.19 2.57 23.41
CA LYS A 130 5.74 2.31 23.46
C LYS A 130 4.96 3.00 22.32
N GLN A 131 5.46 4.10 21.78
CA GLN A 131 4.83 4.81 20.67
C GLN A 131 5.14 4.17 19.31
N LEU A 132 6.31 3.56 19.17
CA LEU A 132 6.85 3.11 17.88
C LEU A 132 6.76 1.59 17.67
N LEU A 133 6.65 0.82 18.75
CA LEU A 133 6.65 -0.65 18.72
C LEU A 133 5.24 -1.25 18.81
N PRO A 134 5.01 -2.41 18.16
CA PRO A 134 3.73 -3.11 18.22
C PRO A 134 3.43 -3.68 19.63
N PRO A 135 2.18 -4.07 19.93
CA PRO A 135 1.02 -4.06 19.02
C PRO A 135 0.49 -2.65 18.75
N TYR A 136 0.11 -2.41 17.50
CA TYR A 136 -0.49 -1.17 17.04
C TYR A 136 -2.00 -1.22 17.22
N GLU A 137 -2.59 -0.08 17.55
CA GLU A 137 -4.03 0.04 17.67
C GLU A 137 -4.68 -0.06 16.29
N ARG A 138 -5.92 -0.55 16.22
CA ARG A 138 -6.69 -0.71 14.99
C ARG A 138 -7.99 0.06 15.14
N LEU A 139 -8.25 0.93 14.17
CA LEU A 139 -9.49 1.68 14.03
C LEU A 139 -10.06 1.37 12.65
N THR A 140 -11.34 1.11 12.52
CA THR A 140 -11.96 1.03 11.20
C THR A 140 -12.09 2.43 10.60
N TYR A 141 -12.11 2.54 9.27
CA TYR A 141 -12.37 3.79 8.58
C TYR A 141 -13.68 4.42 9.04
N THR A 142 -14.71 3.60 9.24
CA THR A 142 -16.01 4.08 9.73
C THR A 142 -15.87 4.74 11.10
N GLU A 143 -15.20 4.09 12.05
CA GLU A 143 -14.93 4.69 13.38
C GLU A 143 -14.06 5.95 13.26
N ALA A 144 -13.03 5.92 12.41
CA ALA A 144 -12.17 7.08 12.16
C ALA A 144 -12.96 8.30 11.65
N VAL A 145 -13.90 8.10 10.72
CA VAL A 145 -14.78 9.17 10.23
C VAL A 145 -15.70 9.68 11.34
N GLU A 146 -16.15 8.82 12.26
CA GLU A 146 -16.95 9.25 13.41
C GLU A 146 -16.18 10.15 14.36
N GLU A 147 -14.91 9.84 14.62
CA GLU A 147 -14.02 10.69 15.42
C GLU A 147 -13.68 12.00 14.70
N LEU A 148 -13.64 11.98 13.37
CA LEU A 148 -13.35 13.13 12.53
C LEU A 148 -14.58 13.99 12.17
N ARG A 149 -15.75 13.76 12.80
CA ARG A 149 -16.97 14.57 12.55
C ARG A 149 -16.72 16.07 12.72
N GLY A 150 -15.86 16.47 13.66
CA GLY A 150 -15.47 17.87 13.88
C GLY A 150 -14.66 18.49 12.73
N PHE A 151 -14.06 17.67 11.87
CA PHE A 151 -13.31 18.07 10.67
C PHE A 151 -14.18 18.10 9.40
N GLY A 152 -15.47 17.74 9.50
CA GLY A 152 -16.39 17.74 8.37
C GLY A 152 -16.16 16.60 7.37
N VAL A 153 -15.38 15.57 7.76
CA VAL A 153 -15.15 14.36 6.96
C VAL A 153 -16.44 13.56 6.88
N LYS A 154 -16.79 13.11 5.67
CA LYS A 154 -17.93 12.23 5.42
C LYS A 154 -17.46 10.84 5.02
N TRP A 155 -18.31 9.85 5.26
CA TRP A 155 -18.02 8.50 4.81
C TRP A 155 -17.93 8.46 3.28
N GLY A 156 -16.84 7.89 2.77
CA GLY A 156 -16.47 7.93 1.35
C GLY A 156 -15.47 9.02 0.98
N ASP A 157 -15.20 9.99 1.87
CA ASP A 157 -14.12 10.96 1.67
C ASP A 157 -12.75 10.32 1.97
N ASP A 158 -11.74 10.77 1.24
CA ASP A 158 -10.35 10.39 1.50
C ASP A 158 -9.80 11.10 2.77
N LEU A 159 -8.94 10.40 3.52
CA LEU A 159 -8.34 10.91 4.75
C LEU A 159 -7.08 11.71 4.43
N LYS A 160 -7.16 13.03 4.53
CA LYS A 160 -6.03 13.92 4.29
C LYS A 160 -5.06 13.91 5.48
N SER A 161 -3.83 14.36 5.25
CA SER A 161 -2.79 14.46 6.29
C SER A 161 -3.22 15.17 7.59
N VAL A 162 -4.13 16.14 7.53
CA VAL A 162 -4.65 16.81 8.75
C VAL A 162 -5.56 15.89 9.57
N HIS A 163 -6.33 15.02 8.91
CA HIS A 163 -7.20 14.03 9.52
C HIS A 163 -6.36 12.90 10.13
N GLU A 164 -5.39 12.37 9.39
CA GLU A 164 -4.46 11.34 9.87
C GLU A 164 -3.75 11.78 11.15
N ARG A 165 -3.23 13.02 11.16
CA ARG A 165 -2.55 13.58 12.33
C ARG A 165 -3.49 13.70 13.53
N ALA A 166 -4.72 14.16 13.31
CA ALA A 166 -5.71 14.28 14.39
C ALA A 166 -6.03 12.92 15.01
N LEU A 167 -6.22 11.87 14.20
CA LEU A 167 -6.44 10.51 14.68
C LEU A 167 -5.25 10.02 15.52
N VAL A 168 -4.02 10.14 15.01
CA VAL A 168 -2.84 9.71 15.76
C VAL A 168 -2.69 10.49 17.08
N GLU A 169 -2.99 11.79 17.11
CA GLU A 169 -2.98 12.61 18.34
C GLU A 169 -4.01 12.14 19.37
N VAL A 170 -5.24 11.86 18.95
CA VAL A 170 -6.32 11.36 19.83
C VAL A 170 -5.96 9.98 20.40
N HIS A 171 -5.30 9.13 19.62
CA HIS A 171 -4.81 7.81 20.04
C HIS A 171 -3.42 7.84 20.71
N GLY A 172 -3.06 8.97 21.32
CA GLY A 172 -1.89 9.07 22.21
C GLY A 172 -0.54 9.13 21.49
N GLY A 173 -0.53 9.51 20.21
CA GLY A 173 0.69 9.66 19.41
C GLY A 173 1.42 8.35 19.17
N ARG A 174 0.68 7.26 19.01
CA ARG A 174 1.20 5.91 18.69
C ARG A 174 0.91 5.58 17.23
N LEU A 175 1.63 4.62 16.66
CA LEU A 175 1.25 4.08 15.36
C LEU A 175 -0.17 3.48 15.43
N LEU A 176 -0.97 3.77 14.41
CA LEU A 176 -2.39 3.45 14.34
C LEU A 176 -2.73 2.88 12.96
N PHE A 177 -3.33 1.69 12.92
CA PHE A 177 -3.94 1.19 11.69
C PHE A 177 -5.31 1.81 11.51
N ILE A 178 -5.56 2.38 10.33
CA ILE A 178 -6.91 2.63 9.81
C ILE A 178 -7.25 1.49 8.85
N THR A 179 -8.32 0.77 9.12
CA THR A 179 -8.67 -0.46 8.40
C THR A 179 -10.02 -0.36 7.71
N HIS A 180 -10.28 -1.21 6.73
CA HIS A 180 -11.60 -1.36 6.10
C HIS A 180 -12.12 -0.10 5.40
N TYR A 181 -11.34 0.43 4.45
CA TYR A 181 -11.74 1.62 3.70
C TYR A 181 -12.90 1.34 2.73
N PRO A 182 -13.67 2.37 2.32
CA PRO A 182 -14.70 2.24 1.31
C PRO A 182 -14.13 1.71 0.01
N LYS A 183 -14.81 0.74 -0.58
CA LYS A 183 -14.43 0.11 -1.85
C LYS A 183 -14.31 1.12 -3.00
N SER A 184 -15.09 2.19 -2.97
CA SER A 184 -15.18 3.19 -4.03
C SER A 184 -13.93 4.06 -4.19
N ILE A 185 -13.08 4.14 -3.16
CA ILE A 185 -11.89 5.00 -3.14
C ILE A 185 -10.58 4.23 -3.10
N LYS A 186 -10.62 2.90 -3.26
CA LYS A 186 -9.45 2.02 -3.15
C LYS A 186 -9.26 1.17 -4.41
N PHE A 187 -8.04 0.68 -4.60
CA PHE A 187 -7.63 -0.06 -5.79
C PHE A 187 -8.50 -1.28 -6.13
N PHE A 188 -8.56 -1.62 -7.43
CA PHE A 188 -9.51 -2.59 -7.99
C PHE A 188 -9.27 -4.03 -7.51
N ASN A 189 -8.05 -4.36 -7.08
CA ASN A 189 -7.67 -5.72 -6.72
C ASN A 189 -7.69 -5.97 -5.20
N MET A 190 -8.17 -5.01 -4.40
CA MET A 190 -8.37 -5.21 -2.96
C MET A 190 -9.59 -6.12 -2.69
N LYS A 191 -9.50 -7.05 -1.76
CA LYS A 191 -10.58 -8.00 -1.47
C LYS A 191 -11.72 -7.30 -0.74
N GLU A 192 -12.96 -7.56 -1.15
CA GLU A 192 -14.14 -7.07 -0.45
C GLU A 192 -14.27 -7.73 0.93
N ASN A 193 -14.72 -6.97 1.93
CA ASN A 193 -14.97 -7.55 3.24
C ASN A 193 -16.22 -8.45 3.19
N PRO A 194 -16.15 -9.71 3.67
CA PRO A 194 -17.28 -10.64 3.58
C PRO A 194 -18.47 -10.26 4.46
N GLY A 195 -18.25 -9.50 5.54
CA GLY A 195 -19.29 -9.00 6.43
C GLY A 195 -19.90 -7.67 5.98
N ASN A 196 -19.17 -6.87 5.22
CA ASN A 196 -19.65 -5.61 4.65
C ASN A 196 -19.01 -5.35 3.26
N PRO A 197 -19.70 -5.70 2.15
CA PRO A 197 -19.18 -5.50 0.79
C PRO A 197 -19.00 -4.03 0.34
N GLU A 198 -19.39 -3.05 1.16
CA GLU A 198 -19.13 -1.62 0.90
C GLU A 198 -17.68 -1.22 1.23
N VAL A 199 -16.97 -2.03 2.00
CA VAL A 199 -15.56 -1.83 2.36
C VAL A 199 -14.68 -2.96 1.83
N VAL A 200 -13.39 -2.68 1.70
CA VAL A 200 -12.37 -3.66 1.31
C VAL A 200 -11.48 -3.97 2.51
N ASN A 201 -10.87 -5.15 2.55
CA ASN A 201 -9.90 -5.55 3.56
C ASN A 201 -8.56 -4.83 3.30
N SER A 202 -8.54 -3.52 3.54
CA SER A 202 -7.37 -2.65 3.41
C SER A 202 -6.96 -2.06 4.74
N ALA A 203 -5.70 -1.64 4.85
CA ALA A 203 -5.17 -0.96 6.01
C ALA A 203 -4.12 0.06 5.62
N ASP A 204 -4.18 1.22 6.27
CA ASP A 204 -3.13 2.23 6.23
C ASP A 204 -2.53 2.32 7.64
N LEU A 205 -1.21 2.19 7.78
CA LEU A 205 -0.50 2.37 9.05
C LEU A 205 -0.04 3.82 9.17
N LEU A 206 -0.66 4.57 10.06
CA LEU A 206 -0.32 5.95 10.33
C LEU A 206 0.82 6.01 11.34
N MET A 207 1.94 6.59 10.92
CA MET A 207 3.01 6.98 11.82
C MET A 207 2.73 8.35 12.44
N PRO A 208 3.13 8.57 13.70
CA PRO A 208 3.13 9.89 14.28
C PRO A 208 3.92 10.87 13.39
N TRP A 209 3.36 12.06 13.18
CA TRP A 209 3.93 13.18 12.40
C TRP A 209 4.03 12.98 10.88
N SER A 210 4.58 11.85 10.43
CA SER A 210 4.77 11.56 9.00
C SER A 210 3.53 11.02 8.31
N GLY A 211 2.45 10.73 9.05
CA GLY A 211 1.19 10.15 8.56
C GLY A 211 1.37 8.76 7.99
N GLU A 212 0.57 8.38 6.99
CA GLU A 212 0.66 7.09 6.30
C GLU A 212 2.11 6.69 5.98
N ALA A 213 2.49 5.52 6.49
CA ALA A 213 3.78 4.88 6.34
C ALA A 213 3.71 3.56 5.56
N VAL A 214 2.56 2.89 5.61
CA VAL A 214 2.29 1.62 4.93
C VAL A 214 0.86 1.65 4.43
N GLY A 215 0.66 1.46 3.14
CA GLY A 215 -0.64 1.12 2.55
C GLY A 215 -0.67 -0.37 2.23
N ALA A 216 -1.74 -1.06 2.58
CA ALA A 216 -1.83 -2.51 2.47
C ALA A 216 -3.26 -2.99 2.20
N ALA A 217 -3.41 -4.14 1.56
CA ALA A 217 -4.70 -4.81 1.42
C ALA A 217 -4.57 -6.32 1.22
N GLU A 218 -5.57 -7.07 1.69
CA GLU A 218 -5.79 -8.43 1.22
C GLU A 218 -6.23 -8.38 -0.26
N ARG A 219 -5.77 -9.33 -1.07
CA ARG A 219 -5.98 -9.30 -2.53
C ARG A 219 -7.15 -10.16 -2.97
N GLU A 220 -7.78 -9.73 -4.05
CA GLU A 220 -8.74 -10.52 -4.82
C GLU A 220 -7.99 -11.40 -5.83
N HIS A 221 -8.42 -12.65 -5.97
CA HIS A 221 -7.78 -13.65 -6.84
C HIS A 221 -8.78 -14.25 -7.85
N HIS A 222 -10.07 -13.96 -7.73
CA HIS A 222 -11.08 -14.41 -8.68
C HIS A 222 -11.07 -13.51 -9.91
N TYR A 223 -10.76 -14.10 -11.07
CA TYR A 223 -10.68 -13.42 -12.35
C TYR A 223 -11.89 -12.55 -12.65
N GLU A 224 -13.11 -13.09 -12.48
CA GLU A 224 -14.34 -12.38 -12.82
C GLU A 224 -14.51 -11.10 -11.98
N ARG A 225 -14.16 -11.17 -10.68
CA ARG A 225 -14.23 -10.03 -9.76
C ARG A 225 -13.17 -8.99 -10.07
N LEU A 226 -11.95 -9.41 -10.38
CA LEU A 226 -10.86 -8.52 -10.78
C LEU A 226 -11.24 -7.72 -12.03
N VAL A 227 -11.75 -8.40 -13.06
CA VAL A 227 -12.19 -7.75 -14.30
C VAL A 227 -13.35 -6.80 -14.03
N GLU A 228 -14.37 -7.23 -13.29
CA GLU A 228 -15.51 -6.38 -12.93
C GLU A 228 -15.04 -5.10 -12.23
N ARG A 229 -14.23 -5.23 -11.17
CA ARG A 229 -13.73 -4.10 -10.39
C ARG A 229 -12.82 -3.19 -11.21
N LEU A 230 -11.95 -3.74 -12.05
CA LEU A 230 -11.08 -2.96 -12.92
C LEU A 230 -11.91 -2.09 -13.86
N LEU A 231 -12.86 -2.69 -14.58
CA LEU A 231 -13.66 -1.99 -15.60
C LEU A 231 -14.50 -0.84 -15.03
N VAL A 232 -14.94 -0.93 -13.78
CA VAL A 232 -15.71 0.14 -13.12
C VAL A 232 -14.85 1.16 -12.37
N SER A 233 -13.55 0.89 -12.20
CA SER A 233 -12.65 1.70 -11.38
C SER A 233 -12.39 3.09 -11.98
N PRO A 234 -12.15 4.12 -11.14
CA PRO A 234 -11.70 5.43 -11.61
C PRO A 234 -10.41 5.36 -12.42
N MET A 235 -9.46 4.51 -11.99
CA MET A 235 -8.18 4.29 -12.66
C MET A 235 -8.34 3.82 -14.10
N TYR A 236 -9.24 2.86 -14.35
CA TYR A 236 -9.49 2.37 -15.70
C TYR A 236 -10.12 3.43 -16.60
N ARG A 237 -11.01 4.27 -16.07
CA ARG A 237 -11.55 5.42 -16.83
C ARG A 237 -10.44 6.38 -17.24
N MET A 238 -9.55 6.73 -16.31
CA MET A 238 -8.38 7.57 -16.60
C MET A 238 -7.47 6.92 -17.65
N LEU A 239 -7.26 5.60 -17.57
CA LEU A 239 -6.46 4.88 -18.56
C LEU A 239 -7.06 4.96 -19.97
N ILE A 240 -8.38 4.77 -20.12
CA ILE A 240 -9.07 4.92 -21.40
C ILE A 240 -8.91 6.34 -21.95
N GLU A 241 -9.04 7.36 -21.10
CA GLU A 241 -8.87 8.76 -21.52
C GLU A 241 -7.45 9.06 -22.03
N ARG A 242 -6.45 8.33 -21.52
CA ARG A 242 -5.06 8.38 -22.01
C ARG A 242 -4.83 7.53 -23.26
N GLY A 243 -5.82 6.76 -23.71
CA GLY A 243 -5.71 5.87 -24.87
C GLY A 243 -5.03 4.52 -24.56
N GLY A 244 -5.02 4.11 -23.28
CA GLY A 244 -4.75 2.73 -22.90
C GLY A 244 -6.02 1.88 -22.91
N GLY A 245 -5.91 0.65 -22.43
CA GLY A 245 -7.01 -0.31 -22.46
C GLY A 245 -6.81 -1.51 -21.54
N LEU A 246 -7.69 -2.50 -21.67
CA LEU A 246 -7.61 -3.72 -20.88
C LEU A 246 -6.32 -4.51 -21.21
N GLU A 247 -5.81 -4.36 -22.43
CA GLU A 247 -4.57 -4.94 -22.91
C GLU A 247 -3.32 -4.49 -22.15
N ASP A 248 -3.43 -3.38 -21.40
CA ASP A 248 -2.37 -2.98 -20.46
C ASP A 248 -2.22 -3.97 -19.30
N PHE A 249 -3.27 -4.72 -18.97
CA PHE A 249 -3.34 -5.67 -17.85
C PHE A 249 -3.35 -7.14 -18.29
N ASP A 250 -3.23 -7.46 -19.58
CA ASP A 250 -3.36 -8.82 -20.13
C ASP A 250 -2.61 -9.87 -19.32
N TRP A 251 -1.30 -9.68 -19.10
CA TRP A 251 -0.47 -10.68 -18.42
C TRP A 251 -0.96 -10.98 -16.99
N TYR A 252 -1.49 -9.97 -16.29
CA TYR A 252 -2.00 -10.11 -14.93
C TYR A 252 -3.38 -10.78 -14.93
N LEU A 253 -4.25 -10.39 -15.85
CA LEU A 253 -5.60 -10.96 -15.98
C LEU A 253 -5.58 -12.40 -16.52
N GLU A 254 -4.75 -12.70 -17.51
CA GLU A 254 -4.52 -14.05 -18.05
C GLU A 254 -3.99 -15.01 -16.98
N PHE A 255 -3.13 -14.50 -16.09
CA PHE A 255 -2.65 -15.27 -14.95
C PHE A 255 -3.80 -15.71 -14.05
N TRP A 256 -4.64 -14.76 -13.61
CA TRP A 256 -5.78 -15.06 -12.74
C TRP A 256 -6.89 -15.83 -13.45
N GLN A 257 -7.05 -15.68 -14.76
CA GLN A 257 -7.97 -16.51 -15.54
C GLN A 257 -7.58 -18.00 -15.47
N SER A 258 -6.28 -18.26 -15.51
CA SER A 258 -5.73 -19.62 -15.51
C SER A 258 -5.67 -20.22 -14.09
N HIS A 259 -5.27 -19.42 -13.10
CA HIS A 259 -4.91 -19.87 -11.75
C HIS A 259 -5.87 -19.40 -10.63
N GLY A 260 -6.70 -18.40 -10.88
CA GLY A 260 -7.57 -17.77 -9.88
C GLY A 260 -8.55 -18.74 -9.23
N GLY A 261 -8.60 -18.71 -7.90
CA GLY A 261 -9.46 -19.57 -7.08
C GLY A 261 -9.10 -21.05 -7.08
N LYS A 262 -7.94 -21.45 -7.63
CA LYS A 262 -7.48 -22.84 -7.74
C LYS A 262 -6.18 -23.14 -6.98
N LEU A 263 -5.51 -22.11 -6.47
CA LEU A 263 -4.32 -22.16 -5.63
C LEU A 263 -4.71 -21.73 -4.21
#